data_AF-A0A7C6SZ99-F1
#
_entry.id   AF-A0A7C6SZ99-F1
#
_cell.length_a   1.000
_cell.length_b   1.000
_cell.length_c   1.000
_cell.angle_alpha   90.00
_cell.angle_beta   90.00
_cell.angle_gamma   90.00
#
_symmetry.space_group_name_H-M   'P 1'
#
loop_
_entity.id
_entity.type
_entity.pdbx_description
1 polymer ?
#
loop_
_entity_poly.entity_id
_entity_poly.type
_entity_poly.pdbx_seq_one_letter_code
_entity_poly.pdbx_strand_id
1 'polypeptide(L)' 'MSAEIEPIVVERIYEAPISVVWEAITDSEKMRRWYFTEMTDFRPEVGFETEFTVHHEGQDYVHQWKVTEVVPE' A
#
# COMPACT_ATOMS: atom_id res chain seq x y z
N MET A 1 4.36 27.42 11.31
CA MET A 1 4.96 26.44 12.24
C MET A 1 5.20 25.19 11.44
N SER A 2 6.45 24.77 11.31
CA SER A 2 6.79 23.52 10.62
C SER A 2 6.67 22.41 11.66
N ALA A 3 5.68 21.53 11.53
CA ALA A 3 5.68 20.31 12.32
C ALA A 3 6.81 19.44 11.78
N GLU A 4 7.76 19.07 12.63
CA GLU A 4 8.74 18.03 12.29
C GLU A 4 7.98 16.70 12.21
N ILE A 5 7.94 16.10 11.01
CA ILE A 5 7.30 14.81 10.79
C ILE A 5 8.36 13.74 11.05
N GLU A 6 8.30 13.12 12.22
CA GLU A 6 9.13 11.95 12.51
C GLU A 6 8.61 10.73 11.75
N PRO A 7 9.48 9.89 11.17
CA PRO A 7 9.04 8.71 10.41
C PRO A 7 8.51 7.63 11.35
N ILE A 8 7.47 6.93 10.89
CA ILE A 8 7.04 5.67 11.50
C ILE A 8 7.91 4.55 10.91
N VAL A 9 8.66 3.85 11.75
CA VAL A 9 9.53 2.73 11.35
C VAL A 9 9.00 1.43 11.92
N VAL A 10 8.71 0.45 11.05
CA VAL A 10 8.27 -0.90 11.42
C VAL A 10 9.14 -1.93 10.72
N GLU A 11 9.80 -2.79 11.50
CA GLU A 11 10.67 -3.86 10.99
C GLU A 11 10.08 -5.24 11.29
N ARG A 12 10.12 -6.14 10.31
CA ARG A 12 9.65 -7.53 10.43
C ARG A 12 10.56 -8.45 9.62
N ILE A 13 10.76 -9.67 10.13
CA ILE A 13 11.47 -10.75 9.45
C ILE A 13 10.42 -11.79 9.04
N TYR A 14 10.44 -12.19 7.78
CA TYR A 14 9.58 -13.23 7.23
C TYR A 14 10.43 -14.38 6.68
N GLU A 15 10.02 -15.62 6.97
CA GLU A 15 10.64 -16.82 6.40
C GLU A 15 10.15 -17.07 4.97
N ALA A 16 10.37 -16.09 4.09
CA ALA A 16 9.96 -16.12 2.68
C ALA A 16 11.02 -15.47 1.77
N PRO A 17 11.13 -15.91 0.50
CA PRO A 17 11.95 -15.21 -0.49
C PRO A 17 11.48 -13.77 -0.70
N ILE A 18 12.42 -12.87 -1.07
CA ILE A 18 12.11 -11.45 -1.28
C ILE A 18 11.08 -11.24 -2.40
N SER A 19 11.09 -12.06 -3.47
CA SER A 19 10.03 -12.12 -4.50
C SER A 19 8.63 -12.29 -3.97
N VAL A 20 8.45 -13.21 -3.03
CA VAL A 20 7.14 -13.50 -2.47
C VAL A 20 6.65 -12.29 -1.66
N VAL A 21 7.54 -11.64 -0.92
CA VAL A 21 7.23 -10.42 -0.16
C VAL A 21 6.93 -9.27 -1.10
N TRP A 22 7.72 -9.09 -2.16
CA TRP A 22 7.55 -8.05 -3.17
C TRP A 22 6.19 -8.19 -3.87
N GLU A 23 5.85 -9.39 -4.35
CA GLU A 23 4.54 -9.65 -4.95
C GLU A 23 3.40 -9.44 -3.94
N ALA A 24 3.57 -9.79 -2.67
CA ALA A 24 2.54 -9.58 -1.66
C ALA A 24 2.16 -8.10 -1.45
N ILE A 25 3.10 -7.17 -1.74
CA ILE A 25 2.89 -5.72 -1.63
C ILE A 25 2.73 -5.01 -2.98
N THR A 26 2.85 -5.70 -4.11
CA THR A 26 2.76 -5.09 -5.46
C THR A 26 1.74 -5.74 -6.39
N ASP A 27 1.33 -6.98 -6.14
CA ASP A 27 0.27 -7.64 -6.90
C ASP A 27 -1.10 -7.28 -6.29
N SER A 28 -1.95 -6.64 -7.10
CA SER A 28 -3.23 -6.12 -6.62
C SER A 28 -4.17 -7.21 -6.09
N GLU A 29 -4.15 -8.41 -6.66
CA GLU A 29 -4.96 -9.52 -6.18
C GLU A 29 -4.47 -10.05 -4.83
N LYS A 30 -3.15 -10.11 -4.61
CA LYS A 30 -2.56 -10.52 -3.33
C LYS A 30 -2.79 -9.46 -2.26
N MET A 31 -2.56 -8.19 -2.57
CA MET A 31 -2.78 -7.08 -1.65
C MET A 31 -4.20 -7.05 -1.09
N ARG A 32 -5.22 -7.32 -1.93
CA ARG A 32 -6.61 -7.41 -1.47
C ARG A 32 -6.87 -8.47 -0.40
N ARG A 33 -6.05 -9.51 -0.34
CA ARG A 33 -6.26 -10.61 0.62
C ARG A 33 -5.89 -10.23 2.04
N TRP A 34 -5.03 -9.24 2.22
CA TRP A 34 -4.48 -8.91 3.54
C TRP A 34 -4.45 -7.41 3.87
N TYR A 35 -4.54 -6.53 2.88
CA TYR A 35 -4.40 -5.09 3.07
C TYR A 35 -5.72 -4.34 2.95
N PHE A 36 -6.22 -4.10 1.72
CA PHE A 36 -7.49 -3.42 1.47
C PHE A 36 -8.33 -4.19 0.45
N THR A 37 -9.48 -4.70 0.88
CA THR A 37 -10.41 -5.43 0.01
C THR A 37 -11.10 -4.52 -1.01
N GLU A 38 -11.23 -3.24 -0.69
CA GLU A 38 -11.90 -2.20 -1.48
C GLU A 38 -11.03 -1.67 -2.62
N MET A 39 -9.72 -1.93 -2.57
CA MET A 39 -8.76 -1.46 -3.57
C MET A 39 -9.05 -2.09 -4.93
N THR A 40 -9.41 -1.29 -5.93
CA THR A 40 -9.85 -1.75 -7.26
C THR A 40 -8.73 -1.95 -8.27
N ASP A 41 -7.61 -1.26 -8.11
CA ASP A 41 -6.40 -1.48 -8.91
C ASP A 41 -5.17 -0.98 -8.16
N PHE A 42 -4.04 -1.63 -8.40
CA PHE A 42 -2.73 -1.19 -7.97
C PHE A 42 -1.68 -1.64 -8.99
N ARG A 43 -0.80 -0.71 -9.37
CA ARG A 43 0.34 -0.98 -10.25
C ARG A 43 1.60 -0.37 -9.63
N PRO A 44 2.70 -1.13 -9.51
CA PRO A 44 3.99 -0.61 -9.06
C PRO A 44 4.65 0.20 -10.19
N GLU A 45 4.00 1.27 -10.64
CA GLU A 45 4.45 2.16 -11.70
C GLU A 45 4.49 3.59 -11.17
N VAL A 46 5.63 4.26 -11.23
CA VAL A 46 5.76 5.66 -10.77
C VAL A 46 4.76 6.54 -11.53
N GLY A 47 3.96 7.30 -10.78
CA GLY A 47 2.90 8.16 -11.29
C GLY A 47 1.54 7.48 -11.44
N PHE A 48 1.42 6.17 -11.21
CA PHE A 48 0.12 5.51 -11.08
C PHE A 48 -0.65 6.09 -9.89
N GLU A 49 -1.93 6.31 -10.09
CA GLU A 49 -2.86 6.87 -9.10
C GLU A 49 -4.08 5.95 -8.98
N THR A 50 -4.57 5.79 -7.75
CA THR A 50 -5.78 5.02 -7.46
C THR A 50 -6.54 5.66 -6.30
N GLU A 51 -7.86 5.49 -6.31
CA GLU A 51 -8.75 5.98 -5.27
C GLU A 51 -9.74 4.87 -4.89
N PHE A 52 -9.91 4.66 -3.59
CA PHE A 52 -10.93 3.76 -3.05
C PHE A 52 -11.41 4.24 -1.69
N THR A 53 -12.64 3.89 -1.34
CA THR A 53 -13.28 4.28 -0.07
C THR A 53 -13.34 3.07 0.85
N VAL A 54 -12.84 3.23 2.07
CA VAL A 54 -12.97 2.24 3.15
C VAL A 54 -14.08 2.71 4.09
N HIS A 55 -15.08 1.85 4.30
CA HIS A 55 -16.15 2.10 5.26
C HIS A 55 -15.79 1.49 6.62
N HIS A 56 -15.70 2.33 7.65
CA HIS A 56 -15.40 1.88 9.00
C HIS A 56 -16.20 2.68 10.03
N GLU A 57 -16.89 1.97 10.93
CA GLU A 57 -17.70 2.55 12.01
C GLU A 57 -18.72 3.63 11.56
N GLY A 58 -19.35 3.42 10.40
CA GLY A 58 -20.34 4.36 9.86
C GLY A 58 -19.73 5.60 9.22
N GLN A 59 -18.40 5.66 9.10
CA GLN A 59 -17.67 6.73 8.43
C GLN A 59 -16.94 6.19 7.19
N ASP A 60 -16.92 7.02 6.15
CA ASP A 60 -16.19 6.75 4.92
C ASP A 60 -14.81 7.43 4.96
N TYR A 61 -13.78 6.66 4.65
CA TYR A 61 -12.40 7.12 4.53
C TYR A 61 -11.96 6.97 3.09
N VAL A 62 -11.71 8.09 2.42
CA VAL A 62 -11.25 8.10 1.03
C VAL A 62 -9.73 7.98 1.02
N HIS A 63 -9.21 6.89 0.46
CA HIS A 63 -7.79 6.65 0.26
C HIS A 63 -7.43 7.09 -1.15
N GLN A 64 -6.53 8.06 -1.28
CA GLN A 64 -6.02 8.56 -2.55
C GLN A 64 -4.52 8.29 -2.60
N TRP A 65 -4.10 7.40 -3.49
CA TRP A 65 -2.71 6.95 -3.57
C TRP A 65 -2.07 7.41 -4.86
N LYS A 66 -0.78 7.74 -4.76
CA LYS A 66 0.11 7.97 -5.89
C LYS A 66 1.43 7.26 -5.63
N VAL A 67 1.87 6.44 -6.57
CA VAL A 67 3.18 5.80 -6.50
C VAL A 67 4.25 6.82 -6.87
N THR A 68 5.18 7.11 -5.96
CA THR A 68 6.25 8.11 -6.17
C THR A 68 7.60 7.48 -6.51
N GLU A 69 7.84 6.25 -6.07
CA GLU A 69 9.08 5.50 -6.28
C GLU A 69 8.79 4.01 -6.27
N VAL A 70 9.53 3.25 -7.07
CA VAL A 70 9.49 1.79 -7.11
C VAL A 70 10.90 1.29 -7.38
N VAL A 71 11.39 0.39 -6.52
CA VAL A 71 12.62 -0.36 -6.74
C VAL A 71 12.23 -1.85 -6.79
N PRO A 72 12.17 -2.46 -7.99
CA PRO A 72 11.87 -3.89 -8.12
C PRO A 72 12.90 -4.75 -7.39
N GLU A 73 12.49 -5.99 -7.07
CA GLU A 73 13.41 -7.06 -6.65
C GLU A 73 14.52 -7.33 -7.68
#